data_AF-A0AAW2A554-F1
#
_entry.id   AF-A0AAW2A554-F1
#
_cell.length_a   1.000
_cell.length_b   1.000
_cell.length_c   1.000
_cell.angle_alpha   90.00
_cell.angle_beta   90.00
_cell.angle_gamma   90.00
#
_symmetry.space_group_name_H-M   'P 1'
#
loop_
_entity.id
_entity.type
_entity.pdbx_description
1 polymer ?
#
loop_
_entity_poly.entity_id
_entity_poly.type
_entity_poly.pdbx_seq_one_letter_code
_entity_poly.pdbx_strand_id
1 'polypeptide(L)'
;MLPQQFLNNLEKPQGKNPGFGTFPFTVILIGLEFLMDREFSCPCTPGLNMTLIIFIFLGPALLALTVLMFIRRPCRRKSQNSAELFLFCLIPPSLWMFLLLFEGKYVACGLAHWEGDYILDEKLQVKWCKPTGVMGTKVNATDLLELTEKITFFSRLSALALLSVLCISVLIVVICSDCKSRTLEQQDEPTRQTSLSGSEVEAH
;
A
#
# COMPACT_ATOMS: atom_id res chain seq x y z
N MET A 1 14.49 -30.35 -9.74
CA MET A 1 15.85 -29.88 -10.09
C MET A 1 15.75 -28.38 -10.36
N LEU A 2 16.14 -27.57 -9.37
CA LEU A 2 16.21 -26.11 -9.49
C LEU A 2 17.62 -25.75 -10.03
N PRO A 3 17.79 -24.83 -10.99
CA PRO A 3 19.09 -24.56 -11.59
C PRO A 3 20.06 -23.93 -10.58
N GLN A 4 21.22 -24.57 -10.38
CA GLN A 4 22.37 -24.11 -9.56
C GLN A 4 22.81 -22.66 -9.87
N GLN A 5 22.50 -22.15 -11.06
CA GLN A 5 22.82 -20.78 -11.47
C GLN A 5 22.03 -19.70 -10.71
N PHE A 6 20.87 -20.03 -10.13
CA PHE A 6 20.08 -19.06 -9.36
C PHE A 6 20.66 -18.83 -7.96
N LEU A 7 21.25 -19.87 -7.34
CA LEU A 7 21.91 -19.74 -6.04
C LEU A 7 23.26 -19.01 -6.14
N ASN A 8 24.04 -19.26 -7.20
CA ASN A 8 25.35 -18.64 -7.38
C ASN A 8 25.30 -17.12 -7.68
N ASN A 9 24.13 -16.58 -8.01
CA ASN A 9 23.93 -15.14 -8.19
C ASN A 9 23.41 -14.42 -6.94
N LEU A 10 22.92 -15.14 -5.93
CA LEU A 10 22.60 -14.55 -4.62
C LEU A 10 23.85 -14.35 -3.75
N GLU A 11 24.95 -15.01 -4.06
CA GLU A 11 26.20 -14.96 -3.29
C GLU A 11 27.25 -14.06 -3.93
N LYS A 12 26.88 -12.81 -4.22
CA LYS A 12 27.88 -11.74 -4.36
C LYS A 12 27.78 -10.81 -3.15
N PRO A 13 28.58 -11.03 -2.10
CA PRO A 13 28.64 -10.11 -0.97
C PRO A 13 29.21 -8.79 -1.47
N GLN A 14 28.37 -7.76 -1.51
CA GLN A 14 28.75 -6.41 -1.85
C GLN A 14 29.62 -5.85 -0.73
N GLY A 15 30.94 -5.97 -0.92
CA GLY A 15 31.94 -5.43 -0.02
C GLY A 15 31.99 -3.90 0.00
N LYS A 16 32.27 -3.39 1.21
CA LYS A 16 32.69 -2.03 1.60
C LYS A 16 31.58 -0.96 1.85
N ASN A 17 30.83 -1.15 2.93
CA ASN A 17 30.87 -0.34 4.17
C ASN A 17 29.78 -0.87 5.13
N PRO A 18 30.13 -1.71 6.12
CA PRO A 18 29.16 -2.20 7.10
C PRO A 18 29.04 -1.17 8.23
N GLY A 19 27.84 -0.65 8.48
CA GLY A 19 27.60 0.03 9.76
C GLY A 19 26.37 0.90 9.87
N PHE A 20 26.02 1.70 8.85
CA PHE A 20 25.05 2.78 9.08
C PHE A 20 23.67 2.59 8.42
N GLY A 21 23.55 1.64 7.49
CA GLY A 21 22.30 1.39 6.77
C GLY A 21 21.29 0.58 7.58
N THR A 22 21.71 -0.54 8.18
CA THR A 22 20.77 -1.56 8.69
C THR A 22 20.19 -1.24 10.07
N PHE A 23 20.93 -0.51 10.90
CA PHE A 23 20.49 -0.13 12.25
C PHE A 23 19.25 0.79 12.26
N PRO A 24 19.17 1.89 11.47
CA PRO A 24 17.96 2.70 11.45
C PRO A 24 16.75 1.95 10.89
N PHE A 25 16.91 1.11 9.87
CA PHE A 25 15.79 0.32 9.33
C PHE A 25 15.24 -0.69 10.34
N THR A 26 16.10 -1.36 11.11
CA THR A 26 15.65 -2.31 12.15
C THR A 26 14.92 -1.60 13.29
N VAL A 27 15.42 -0.45 13.76
CA VAL A 27 14.72 0.37 14.78
C VAL A 27 13.37 0.85 14.28
N ILE A 28 13.28 1.29 13.01
CA ILE A 28 12.02 1.72 12.39
C ILE A 28 11.03 0.55 12.29
N LEU A 29 11.49 -0.63 11.87
CA LEU A 29 10.65 -1.83 11.75
C LEU A 29 10.14 -2.31 13.11
N ILE A 30 10.98 -2.28 14.15
CA ILE A 30 10.58 -2.60 15.53
C ILE A 30 9.55 -1.57 16.04
N GLY A 31 9.74 -0.29 15.74
CA GLY A 31 8.78 0.76 16.09
C GLY A 31 7.44 0.58 15.39
N LEU A 32 7.45 0.22 14.11
CA LEU A 32 6.24 -0.10 13.34
C LEU A 32 5.53 -1.35 13.87
N GLU A 33 6.28 -2.42 14.14
CA GLU A 33 5.75 -3.64 14.73
C GLU A 33 5.09 -3.34 16.08
N PHE A 34 5.77 -2.61 16.96
CA PHE A 34 5.21 -2.19 18.24
C PHE A 34 3.95 -1.32 18.08
N LEU A 35 3.90 -0.46 17.06
CA LEU A 35 2.74 0.38 16.78
C LEU A 35 1.54 -0.44 16.25
N MET A 36 1.79 -1.54 15.55
CA MET A 36 0.76 -2.49 15.11
C MET A 36 0.33 -3.46 16.21
N ASP A 37 1.25 -3.87 17.08
CA ASP A 37 1.03 -4.91 18.11
C ASP A 37 0.33 -4.37 19.35
N ARG A 38 0.34 -3.04 19.53
CA ARG A 38 -0.50 -2.37 20.53
C ARG A 38 -1.95 -2.38 20.08
N GLU A 39 -2.83 -2.91 20.92
CA GLU A 39 -4.27 -2.74 20.74
C GLU A 39 -4.61 -1.25 20.61
N PHE A 40 -4.93 -0.83 19.39
CA PHE A 40 -5.29 0.54 19.09
C PHE A 40 -6.39 1.03 20.04
N SER A 41 -6.11 2.15 20.71
CA SER A 41 -7.02 2.85 21.60
C SER A 41 -7.16 4.28 21.13
N CYS A 42 -8.39 4.68 20.78
CA CYS A 42 -8.64 6.02 20.26
C CYS A 42 -8.62 7.04 21.41
N PRO A 43 -7.81 8.10 21.34
CA PRO A 43 -7.99 9.24 22.23
C PRO A 43 -9.24 10.00 21.75
N CYS A 44 -10.37 9.83 22.42
CA CYS A 44 -11.63 10.46 22.06
C CYS A 44 -11.64 11.94 22.47
N THR A 45 -10.72 12.71 21.90
CA THR A 45 -10.57 14.15 22.07
C THR A 45 -10.61 14.77 20.68
N PRO A 46 -11.57 15.67 20.40
CA PRO A 46 -11.74 16.26 19.08
C PRO A 46 -10.46 16.92 18.58
N GLY A 47 -10.10 16.66 17.32
CA GLY A 47 -8.91 17.21 16.67
C GLY A 47 -7.63 16.38 16.91
N LEU A 48 -7.39 15.92 18.13
CA LEU A 48 -6.25 15.04 18.42
C LEU A 48 -6.44 13.65 17.81
N ASN A 49 -7.65 13.09 17.89
CA ASN A 49 -8.00 11.86 17.19
C ASN A 49 -7.79 11.96 15.67
N MET A 50 -8.31 12.99 15.03
CA MET A 50 -8.20 13.16 13.59
C MET A 50 -6.73 13.29 13.17
N THR A 51 -5.96 14.08 13.91
CA THR A 51 -4.52 14.25 13.66
C THR A 51 -3.77 12.94 13.81
N LEU A 52 -4.01 12.20 14.89
CA LEU A 52 -3.41 10.88 15.13
C LEU A 52 -3.72 9.90 13.99
N ILE A 53 -4.99 9.82 13.59
CA ILE A 53 -5.44 8.94 12.52
C ILE A 53 -4.77 9.31 11.20
N ILE A 54 -4.66 10.58 10.85
CA ILE A 54 -3.94 11.03 9.64
C ILE A 54 -2.49 10.52 9.66
N PHE A 55 -1.78 10.64 10.78
CA PHE A 55 -0.41 10.14 10.90
C PHE A 55 -0.32 8.61 10.81
N ILE A 56 -1.27 7.87 11.38
CA ILE A 56 -1.32 6.40 11.30
C ILE A 56 -1.59 5.93 9.86
N PHE A 57 -2.45 6.63 9.12
CA PHE A 57 -2.72 6.33 7.71
C PHE A 57 -1.53 6.71 6.82
N LEU A 58 -1.08 7.96 6.89
CA LEU A 58 -0.16 8.53 5.92
C LEU A 58 1.31 8.22 6.24
N GLY A 59 1.69 8.16 7.52
CA GLY A 59 3.07 7.97 7.96
C GLY A 59 3.68 6.68 7.42
N PRO A 60 3.15 5.50 7.77
CA PRO A 60 3.65 4.21 7.27
C PRO A 60 3.53 4.07 5.75
N ALA A 61 2.46 4.61 5.13
CA ALA A 61 2.29 4.58 3.69
C ALA A 61 3.39 5.39 2.95
N LEU A 62 3.67 6.63 3.37
CA LEU A 62 4.73 7.44 2.79
C LEU A 62 6.11 6.86 3.06
N LEU A 63 6.32 6.30 4.25
CA LEU A 63 7.57 5.62 4.58
C LEU A 63 7.80 4.41 3.66
N ALA A 64 6.80 3.54 3.48
CA ALA A 64 6.89 2.41 2.57
C ALA A 64 7.16 2.87 1.12
N LEU A 65 6.44 3.89 0.65
CA LEU A 65 6.61 4.43 -0.70
C LEU A 65 8.02 4.99 -0.91
N THR A 66 8.54 5.78 0.03
CA THR A 66 9.88 6.39 -0.07
C THR A 66 10.98 5.33 -0.04
N VAL A 67 10.88 4.32 0.83
CA VAL A 67 11.82 3.20 0.90
C VAL A 67 11.82 2.42 -0.41
N LEU A 68 10.65 2.08 -0.96
CA LEU A 68 10.55 1.36 -2.22
C LEU A 68 11.12 2.16 -3.40
N MET A 69 10.80 3.46 -3.48
CA MET A 69 11.34 4.34 -4.52
C MET A 69 12.86 4.46 -4.44
N PHE A 70 13.41 4.53 -3.22
CA PHE A 70 14.86 4.58 -3.01
C PHE A 70 15.56 3.27 -3.42
N ILE A 71 14.96 2.11 -3.13
CA ILE A 71 15.48 0.80 -3.52
C ILE A 71 15.39 0.61 -5.04
N ARG A 72 14.24 0.94 -5.64
CA ARG A 72 13.97 0.70 -7.07
C ARG A 72 14.70 1.67 -7.99
N ARG A 73 15.07 2.87 -7.52
CA ARG A 73 15.77 3.93 -8.28
C ARG A 73 15.19 4.14 -9.69
N PRO A 74 13.91 4.53 -9.80
CA PRO A 74 13.20 4.62 -11.08
C PRO A 74 13.93 5.48 -12.11
N CYS A 75 14.54 6.60 -11.69
CA CYS A 75 15.22 7.53 -12.59
C CYS A 75 16.59 7.04 -13.11
N ARG A 76 17.14 5.95 -12.56
CA ARG A 76 18.47 5.44 -12.95
C ARG A 76 18.38 4.31 -13.98
N ARG A 77 17.21 3.68 -14.14
CA ARG A 77 16.95 2.67 -15.18
C ARG A 77 16.40 3.34 -16.44
N LYS A 78 17.25 3.48 -17.47
CA LYS A 78 16.91 4.12 -18.75
C LYS A 78 15.88 3.37 -19.62
N SER A 79 15.48 2.14 -19.30
CA SER A 79 14.70 1.29 -20.23
C SER A 79 13.41 0.67 -19.68
N GLN A 80 12.96 1.02 -18.47
CA GLN A 80 11.69 0.52 -17.94
C GLN A 80 10.60 1.59 -17.98
N ASN A 81 9.37 1.16 -18.26
CA ASN A 81 8.19 2.01 -18.28
C ASN A 81 7.99 2.57 -16.86
N SER A 82 8.28 3.87 -16.66
CA SER A 82 8.31 4.50 -15.33
C SER A 82 6.98 4.37 -14.58
N ALA A 83 5.87 4.35 -15.33
CA ALA A 83 4.52 4.16 -14.80
C ALA A 83 4.30 2.78 -14.18
N GLU A 84 4.81 1.71 -14.81
CA GLU A 84 4.69 0.33 -14.31
C GLU A 84 5.46 0.16 -13.00
N LEU A 85 6.68 0.71 -12.94
CA LEU A 85 7.48 0.68 -11.73
C LEU A 85 6.84 1.47 -10.58
N PHE A 86 6.23 2.61 -10.89
CA PHE A 86 5.51 3.41 -9.90
C PHE A 86 4.28 2.68 -9.36
N LEU A 87 3.49 2.03 -10.23
CA LEU A 87 2.34 1.21 -9.83
C LEU A 87 2.74 0.10 -8.86
N PHE A 88 3.83 -0.62 -9.14
CA PHE A 88 4.33 -1.64 -8.21
C PHE A 88 4.79 -1.05 -6.87
N CYS A 89 5.30 0.18 -6.86
CA CYS A 89 5.68 0.86 -5.61
C CYS A 89 4.48 1.33 -4.79
N LEU A 90 3.32 1.52 -5.43
CA LEU A 90 2.07 1.87 -4.75
C LEU A 90 1.38 0.67 -4.08
N ILE A 91 1.72 -0.57 -4.45
CA ILE A 91 1.05 -1.76 -3.88
C ILE A 91 1.18 -1.81 -2.35
N PRO A 92 2.38 -1.73 -1.73
CA PRO A 92 2.49 -1.77 -0.27
C PRO A 92 1.75 -0.65 0.46
N PRO A 93 1.88 0.65 0.10
CA PRO A 93 1.12 1.70 0.77
C PRO A 93 -0.39 1.58 0.53
N SER A 94 -0.83 1.15 -0.66
CA SER A 94 -2.26 0.92 -0.90
C SER A 94 -2.81 -0.22 -0.03
N LEU A 95 -2.05 -1.30 0.15
CA LEU A 95 -2.43 -2.40 1.05
C LEU A 95 -2.49 -1.93 2.51
N TRP A 96 -1.56 -1.09 2.95
CA TRP A 96 -1.62 -0.47 4.28
C TRP A 96 -2.92 0.30 4.50
N MET A 97 -3.24 1.21 3.57
CA MET A 97 -4.48 1.99 3.62
C MET A 97 -5.71 1.07 3.62
N PHE A 98 -5.70 0.02 2.79
CA PHE A 98 -6.76 -0.98 2.74
C PHE A 98 -7.00 -1.63 4.10
N LEU A 99 -5.95 -2.10 4.79
CA LEU A 99 -6.08 -2.75 6.10
C LEU A 99 -6.73 -1.83 7.12
N LEU A 100 -6.29 -0.58 7.21
CA LEU A 100 -6.85 0.40 8.15
C LEU A 100 -8.31 0.76 7.82
N LEU A 101 -8.66 0.91 6.54
CA LEU A 101 -10.04 1.15 6.10
C LEU A 101 -10.93 -0.07 6.35
N PHE A 102 -10.42 -1.29 6.15
CA PHE A 102 -11.16 -2.52 6.34
C PHE A 102 -11.46 -2.79 7.83
N GLU A 103 -10.54 -2.47 8.73
CA GLU A 103 -10.84 -2.50 10.16
C GLU A 103 -11.94 -1.49 10.54
N GLY A 104 -11.94 -0.31 9.92
CA GLY A 104 -12.96 0.73 10.06
C GLY A 104 -12.92 1.50 11.38
N LYS A 105 -12.38 0.90 12.46
CA LYS A 105 -12.22 1.53 13.78
C LYS A 105 -11.35 2.80 13.76
N TYR A 106 -10.37 2.88 12.85
CA TYR A 106 -9.53 4.07 12.67
C TYR A 106 -10.31 5.24 12.06
N VAL A 107 -11.14 4.96 11.05
CA VAL A 107 -11.98 5.98 10.40
C VAL A 107 -13.07 6.46 11.36
N ALA A 108 -13.70 5.53 12.09
CA ALA A 108 -14.64 5.85 13.15
C ALA A 108 -14.02 6.77 14.21
N CYS A 109 -12.81 6.46 14.67
CA CYS A 109 -12.06 7.30 15.62
C CYS A 109 -11.76 8.70 15.05
N GLY A 110 -11.26 8.78 13.81
CA GLY A 110 -10.89 10.06 13.20
C GLY A 110 -12.09 10.99 12.95
N LEU A 111 -13.27 10.41 12.68
CA LEU A 111 -14.51 11.16 12.45
C LEU A 111 -15.28 11.46 13.74
N ALA A 112 -14.89 10.90 14.89
CA ALA A 112 -15.55 11.17 16.16
C ALA A 112 -15.24 12.62 16.62
N HIS A 113 -16.10 13.58 16.31
CA HIS A 113 -15.88 14.98 16.69
C HIS A 113 -16.24 15.30 18.15
N TRP A 114 -16.48 14.30 18.99
CA TRP A 114 -16.96 14.47 20.36
C TRP A 114 -15.97 13.94 21.38
N GLU A 115 -16.01 14.50 22.58
CA GLU A 115 -15.28 13.97 23.72
C GLU A 115 -15.97 12.71 24.25
N GLY A 116 -15.18 11.73 24.68
CA GLY A 116 -15.72 10.48 25.17
C GLY A 116 -14.67 9.54 25.74
N ASP A 117 -15.13 8.35 26.08
CA ASP A 117 -14.28 7.23 26.49
C ASP A 117 -14.29 6.16 25.40
N TYR A 118 -13.11 5.66 25.04
CA TYR A 118 -12.99 4.57 24.06
C TYR A 118 -13.31 3.24 24.72
N ILE A 119 -14.47 2.68 24.39
CA ILE A 119 -14.97 1.44 24.99
C ILE A 119 -15.46 0.45 23.92
N LEU A 120 -15.49 -0.83 24.29
CA LEU A 120 -16.16 -1.87 23.49
C LEU A 120 -17.63 -1.91 23.88
N ASP A 121 -18.53 -1.77 22.89
CA ASP A 121 -19.94 -2.06 23.10
C ASP A 121 -20.15 -3.57 23.11
N GLU A 122 -20.54 -4.14 24.26
CA GLU A 122 -20.71 -5.59 24.42
C GLU A 122 -21.83 -6.17 23.55
N LYS A 123 -22.85 -5.36 23.21
CA LYS A 123 -24.01 -5.84 22.45
C LYS A 123 -23.70 -5.93 20.96
N LEU A 124 -22.97 -4.95 20.42
CA LEU A 124 -22.65 -4.88 19.00
C LEU A 124 -21.22 -5.33 18.67
N GLN A 125 -20.38 -5.58 19.69
CA GLN A 125 -18.97 -5.96 19.54
C GLN A 125 -18.16 -4.94 18.73
N VAL A 126 -18.52 -3.65 18.84
CA VAL A 126 -17.88 -2.53 18.15
C VAL A 126 -17.14 -1.66 19.17
N LYS A 127 -15.87 -1.34 18.89
CA LYS A 127 -15.09 -0.36 19.67
C LYS A 127 -15.40 1.06 19.17
N TRP A 128 -15.81 1.96 20.06
CA TRP A 128 -16.21 3.33 19.71
C TRP A 128 -15.94 4.33 20.84
N CYS A 129 -16.00 5.62 20.51
CA CYS A 129 -15.92 6.70 21.49
C CYS A 129 -17.30 6.94 22.09
N LYS A 130 -17.57 6.45 23.29
CA LYS A 130 -18.82 6.71 23.99
C LYS A 130 -18.77 8.11 24.61
N PRO A 131 -19.74 9.00 24.32
CA PRO A 131 -19.74 10.34 24.91
C PRO A 131 -19.94 10.27 26.43
N THR A 132 -19.06 10.93 27.17
CA THR A 132 -19.21 11.22 28.60
C THR A 132 -19.88 12.60 28.70
N GLY A 133 -21.20 12.66 28.94
CA GLY A 133 -21.94 13.95 29.05
C GLY A 133 -21.26 14.89 30.06
N VAL A 134 -21.25 16.22 29.91
CA VAL A 134 -22.37 17.15 29.73
C VAL A 134 -21.81 18.55 29.36
N MET A 135 -22.34 19.22 28.33
CA MET A 135 -22.61 20.67 28.28
C MET A 135 -23.26 21.04 26.92
N GLY A 136 -24.59 21.13 26.89
CA GLY A 136 -25.30 22.05 25.99
C GLY A 136 -26.02 21.49 24.77
N THR A 137 -25.66 20.32 24.23
CA THR A 137 -26.35 19.78 23.03
C THR A 137 -26.83 18.36 23.26
N LYS A 138 -28.11 18.14 22.97
CA LYS A 138 -28.84 16.86 23.05
C LYS A 138 -28.31 15.87 22.03
N VAL A 139 -27.10 15.36 22.20
CA VAL A 139 -26.57 14.31 21.32
C VAL A 139 -26.95 12.97 21.94
N ASN A 140 -27.91 12.28 21.32
CA ASN A 140 -28.30 10.96 21.77
C ASN A 140 -27.15 9.98 21.47
N ALA A 141 -26.68 9.28 22.49
CA ALA A 141 -25.60 8.30 22.34
C ALA A 141 -25.94 7.21 21.32
N THR A 142 -27.23 6.89 21.16
CA THR A 142 -27.75 5.95 20.15
C THR A 142 -27.49 6.44 18.72
N ASP A 143 -27.72 7.72 18.45
CA ASP A 143 -27.59 8.31 17.12
C ASP A 143 -26.10 8.36 16.72
N LEU A 144 -25.22 8.62 17.69
CA LEU A 144 -23.76 8.56 17.50
C LEU A 144 -23.24 7.15 17.26
N LEU A 145 -23.82 6.18 17.96
CA LEU A 145 -23.48 4.77 17.75
C LEU A 145 -23.89 4.34 16.35
N GLU A 146 -25.12 4.63 15.92
CA GLU A 146 -25.60 4.34 14.56
C GLU A 146 -24.74 5.04 13.49
N LEU A 147 -24.35 6.29 13.74
CA LEU A 147 -23.42 7.01 12.88
C LEU A 147 -22.07 6.30 12.78
N THR A 148 -21.54 5.82 13.91
CA THR A 148 -20.27 5.09 13.97
C THR A 148 -20.33 3.77 13.19
N GLU A 149 -21.43 3.05 13.27
CA GLU A 149 -21.67 1.84 12.47
C GLU A 149 -21.71 2.15 10.98
N LYS A 150 -22.45 3.19 10.59
CA LYS A 150 -22.56 3.63 9.20
C LYS A 150 -21.20 4.03 8.63
N ILE A 151 -20.40 4.76 9.41
CA ILE A 151 -19.02 5.13 9.05
C ILE A 151 -18.16 3.88 8.88
N THR A 152 -18.24 2.93 9.82
CA THR A 152 -17.47 1.68 9.78
C THR A 152 -17.84 0.86 8.56
N PHE A 153 -19.13 0.75 8.24
CA PHE A 153 -19.61 0.07 7.05
C PHE A 153 -19.11 0.75 5.77
N PHE A 154 -19.24 2.07 5.68
CA PHE A 154 -18.76 2.83 4.52
C PHE A 154 -17.23 2.71 4.35
N SER A 155 -16.49 2.73 5.45
CA SER A 155 -15.04 2.50 5.45
C SER A 155 -14.68 1.13 4.86
N ARG A 156 -15.35 0.06 5.32
CA ARG A 156 -15.16 -1.30 4.78
C ARG A 156 -15.50 -1.39 3.30
N LEU A 157 -16.61 -0.79 2.88
CA LEU A 157 -17.00 -0.75 1.47
C LEU A 157 -15.95 0.00 0.63
N SER A 158 -15.46 1.14 1.13
CA SER A 158 -14.41 1.92 0.46
C SER A 158 -13.09 1.14 0.38
N ALA A 159 -12.76 0.31 1.38
CA ALA A 159 -11.60 -0.56 1.36
C ALA A 159 -11.72 -1.61 0.24
N LEU A 160 -12.87 -2.29 0.15
CA LEU A 160 -13.13 -3.28 -0.90
C LEU A 160 -13.10 -2.64 -2.29
N ALA A 161 -13.64 -1.43 -2.43
CA ALA A 161 -13.58 -0.66 -3.68
C ALA A 161 -12.14 -0.27 -4.04
N LEU A 162 -11.33 0.19 -3.08
CA LEU A 162 -9.91 0.51 -3.30
C LEU A 162 -9.14 -0.74 -3.78
N LEU A 163 -9.37 -1.88 -3.12
CA LEU A 163 -8.71 -3.14 -3.46
C LEU A 163 -9.10 -3.63 -4.85
N SER A 164 -10.39 -3.55 -5.21
CA SER A 164 -10.86 -3.98 -6.54
C SER A 164 -10.26 -3.11 -7.65
N VAL A 165 -10.23 -1.78 -7.46
CA VAL A 165 -9.59 -0.85 -8.41
C VAL A 165 -8.09 -1.14 -8.55
N LEU A 166 -7.39 -1.36 -7.43
CA LEU A 166 -5.96 -1.71 -7.46
C LEU A 166 -5.72 -3.00 -8.26
N CYS A 167 -6.48 -4.06 -7.96
CA CYS A 167 -6.38 -5.33 -8.68
C CYS A 167 -6.65 -5.19 -10.19
N ILE A 168 -7.72 -4.48 -10.57
CA ILE A 168 -8.05 -4.23 -11.98
C ILE A 168 -6.93 -3.44 -12.66
N SER A 169 -6.38 -2.41 -11.99
CA SER A 169 -5.30 -1.59 -12.56
C SER A 169 -4.04 -2.42 -12.81
N VAL A 170 -3.66 -3.31 -11.88
CA VAL A 170 -2.50 -4.20 -12.04
C VAL A 170 -2.75 -5.20 -13.16
N LEU A 171 -3.94 -5.79 -13.25
CA LEU A 171 -4.29 -6.71 -14.34
C LEU A 171 -4.20 -6.04 -15.70
N ILE A 172 -4.76 -4.83 -15.86
CA ILE A 172 -4.68 -4.06 -17.11
C ILE A 172 -3.22 -3.80 -17.48
N VAL A 173 -2.39 -3.40 -16.53
CA VAL A 173 -0.98 -3.09 -16.78
C VAL A 173 -0.20 -4.33 -17.21
N VAL A 174 -0.41 -5.47 -16.54
CA VAL A 174 0.21 -6.74 -16.91
C VAL A 174 -0.24 -7.17 -18.31
N ILE A 175 -1.55 -7.16 -18.59
CA ILE A 175 -2.10 -7.53 -19.91
C ILE A 175 -1.54 -6.60 -21.00
N CYS A 176 -1.52 -5.29 -20.78
CA CYS A 176 -0.96 -4.33 -21.74
C CYS A 176 0.55 -4.54 -21.95
N SER A 177 1.31 -4.85 -20.90
CA SER A 177 2.74 -5.12 -20.98
C SER A 177 3.03 -6.41 -21.76
N ASP A 178 2.26 -7.47 -21.49
CA ASP A 178 2.35 -8.75 -22.20
C ASP A 178 1.98 -8.60 -23.68
N CYS A 179 0.87 -7.92 -23.99
CA CYS A 179 0.45 -7.63 -25.36
C CYS A 179 1.52 -6.84 -26.13
N LYS A 180 2.09 -5.81 -25.50
CA LYS A 180 3.16 -5.00 -26.10
C LYS A 180 4.42 -5.83 -26.38
N SER A 181 4.78 -6.72 -25.46
CA SER A 181 5.96 -7.59 -25.59
C SER A 181 5.80 -8.54 -26.77
N ARG A 182 4.62 -9.15 -26.95
CA ARG A 182 4.33 -10.03 -28.10
C ARG A 182 4.39 -9.31 -29.45
N THR A 183 3.93 -8.05 -29.54
CA THR A 183 4.02 -7.28 -30.79
C THR A 183 5.46 -6.94 -31.17
N LEU A 184 6.35 -6.72 -30.20
CA LEU A 184 7.77 -6.46 -30.46
C LEU A 184 8.49 -7.71 -31.00
N GLU A 185 8.20 -8.89 -30.46
CA GLU A 185 8.77 -10.15 -30.98
C GLU A 185 8.36 -10.41 -32.44
N GLN A 186 7.12 -10.07 -32.80
CA GLN A 186 6.60 -10.27 -34.16
C GLN A 186 7.19 -9.29 -35.20
N GLN A 187 7.86 -8.21 -34.78
CA GLN A 187 8.48 -7.23 -35.66
C GLN A 187 9.99 -7.48 -35.89
N ASP A 188 10.66 -8.20 -34.98
CA ASP A 188 12.05 -8.65 -35.18
C ASP A 188 12.14 -9.84 -36.16
N GLU A 189 11.11 -10.69 -36.22
CA GLU A 189 11.06 -11.85 -37.12
C GLU A 189 11.04 -11.52 -38.65
N PRO A 190 10.24 -10.55 -39.15
CA PRO A 190 10.23 -10.22 -40.57
C PRO A 190 11.55 -9.60 -41.06
N THR A 191 12.29 -8.87 -40.19
CA THR A 191 13.56 -8.24 -40.56
C THR A 191 14.67 -9.28 -40.83
N ARG A 192 14.64 -10.41 -40.12
CA ARG A 192 15.61 -11.50 -40.32
C ARG A 192 15.37 -12.26 -41.63
N GLN A 193 14.12 -12.46 -42.04
CA GLN A 193 13.79 -13.10 -43.33
C GLN A 193 14.12 -12.22 -44.54
N THR A 194 13.95 -10.89 -44.44
CA THR A 194 14.35 -9.98 -45.53
C THR A 194 15.87 -9.91 -45.71
N SER A 195 16.64 -10.01 -44.62
CA SER A 195 18.12 -10.02 -44.70
C SER A 195 18.71 -11.31 -45.30
N LEU A 196 18.06 -12.48 -45.11
CA LEU A 196 18.51 -13.73 -45.73
C LEU A 196 18.18 -13.77 -47.22
N SER A 197 16.99 -13.29 -47.60
CA SER A 197 16.56 -13.26 -49.02
C SER A 197 17.30 -12.22 -49.87
N GLY A 198 17.88 -11.19 -49.25
CA GLY A 198 18.73 -10.20 -49.94
C GLY A 198 20.13 -10.71 -50.29
N SER A 199 20.68 -11.65 -49.50
CA SER A 199 22.01 -12.23 -49.77
C SER A 199 22.00 -13.31 -50.86
N GLU A 200 20.87 -13.94 -51.18
CA GLU A 200 20.78 -14.90 -52.29
C GLU A 200 20.69 -14.24 -53.69
N VAL A 201 20.43 -12.93 -53.77
CA VAL A 201 20.29 -12.21 -55.06
C VAL A 201 21.61 -11.60 -55.55
N GLU A 202 22.65 -11.51 -54.71
CA GLU A 202 23.98 -10.99 -55.09
C GLU A 202 25.00 -12.07 -55.52
N ALA A 203 24.59 -13.33 -55.64
CA ALA A 203 25.47 -14.47 -55.97
C ALA A 203 25.26 -15.08 -57.37
N HIS A 204 24.59 -14.38 -58.30
CA HIS A 204 24.38 -14.86 -59.66
C HIS A 204 24.77 -13.86 -60.74
#